data_AF-A0A7Y2HDE9-F1
#
_entry.id   AF-A0A7Y2HDE9-F1
#
_cell.length_a   1.000
_cell.length_b   1.000
_cell.length_c   1.000
_cell.angle_alpha   90.00
_cell.angle_beta   90.00
_cell.angle_gamma   90.00
#
_symmetry.space_group_name_H-M   'P 1'
#
loop_
_entity.id
_entity.type
_entity.pdbx_description
1 polymer ?
#
loop_
_entity_poly.entity_id
_entity_poly.type
_entity_poly.pdbx_seq_one_letter_code
_entity_poly.pdbx_strand_id
1 'polypeptide(L)'
;MALSGGKTFLVFNDKKSKAERKRDDLKGSSFTDLVVIDGMGMIEYRETIFTNRDTDLDFVTSMSGSGYNHMLIGSESSRRFSFGLLQLQ
;
A
#
# COMPACT_ATOMS: atom_id res chain seq x y z
N MET A 1 2.24 8.13 -3.67
CA MET A 1 1.76 8.09 -5.07
C MET A 1 2.97 7.99 -5.99
N ALA A 2 2.89 7.16 -7.02
CA ALA A 2 3.91 7.06 -8.05
C ALA A 2 3.26 7.05 -9.44
N LEU A 3 3.97 7.58 -10.44
CA LEU A 3 3.56 7.55 -11.84
C LEU A 3 4.55 6.67 -12.60
N SER A 4 4.08 5.61 -13.24
CA SER A 4 4.90 4.73 -14.08
C SER A 4 4.07 4.18 -15.23
N GLY A 5 4.62 4.15 -16.45
CA GLY A 5 3.97 3.55 -17.61
C GLY A 5 2.58 4.11 -17.96
N GLY A 6 2.31 5.38 -17.64
CA GLY A 6 0.98 5.99 -17.83
C GLY A 6 -0.06 5.61 -16.77
N LYS A 7 0.34 4.92 -15.71
CA LYS A 7 -0.51 4.51 -14.59
C LYS A 7 -0.13 5.25 -13.31
N THR A 8 -1.11 5.38 -12.42
CA THR A 8 -0.95 5.96 -11.08
C THR A 8 -1.03 4.86 -10.04
N PHE A 9 0.01 4.74 -9.22
CA PHE A 9 0.10 3.79 -8.12
C PHE A 9 -0.13 4.52 -6.79
N LEU A 10 -1.11 4.06 -6.04
CA LEU A 10 -1.49 4.60 -4.72
C LEU A 10 -1.30 3.53 -3.67
N VAL A 11 -0.50 3.84 -2.65
CA VAL A 11 -0.39 3.03 -1.43
C VAL A 11 -0.99 3.82 -0.29
N PHE A 12 -1.87 3.20 0.49
CA PHE A 12 -2.53 3.85 1.62
C PHE A 12 -2.95 2.83 2.67
N ASN A 13 -3.16 3.32 3.90
CA ASN A 13 -3.75 2.55 4.97
C ASN A 13 -5.28 2.52 4.82
N ASP A 14 -5.85 1.33 4.81
CA ASP A 14 -7.29 1.10 4.77
C ASP A 14 -7.78 0.44 6.07
N LYS A 15 -9.00 0.79 6.46
CA LYS A 15 -9.75 0.15 7.54
C LYS A 15 -10.91 -0.63 6.94
N LYS A 16 -10.60 -1.85 6.48
CA LYS A 16 -11.58 -2.74 5.89
C LYS A 16 -12.68 -3.13 6.88
N SER A 17 -13.91 -3.19 6.39
CA SER A 17 -15.06 -3.65 7.17
C SER A 17 -14.91 -5.12 7.59
N LYS A 18 -15.71 -5.57 8.57
CA LYS A 18 -15.74 -7.00 8.95
C LYS A 18 -16.15 -7.91 7.79
N ALA A 19 -17.06 -7.45 6.93
CA ALA A 19 -17.55 -8.21 5.79
C ALA A 19 -16.45 -8.40 4.74
N GLU A 20 -15.72 -7.33 4.39
CA GLU A 20 -14.60 -7.39 3.45
C GLU A 20 -13.48 -8.30 3.96
N ARG A 21 -13.08 -8.13 5.23
CA ARG A 21 -12.07 -8.99 5.84
C ARG A 21 -12.44 -10.47 5.79
N LYS A 22 -13.71 -10.80 6.02
CA LYS A 22 -14.20 -12.19 5.94
C LYS A 22 -14.21 -12.71 4.51
N ARG A 23 -14.63 -11.88 3.54
CA ARG A 23 -14.68 -12.26 2.13
C ARG A 23 -13.29 -12.57 1.58
N ASP A 24 -12.29 -11.78 1.98
CA ASP A 24 -10.93 -11.84 1.44
C ASP A 24 -9.96 -12.62 2.37
N ASP A 25 -10.49 -13.33 3.38
CA ASP A 25 -9.76 -14.06 4.45
C ASP A 25 -8.60 -13.27 5.10
N LEU A 26 -8.80 -11.95 5.27
CA LEU A 26 -7.80 -11.05 5.81
C LEU A 26 -7.85 -11.02 7.34
N LYS A 27 -6.69 -11.17 7.97
CA LYS A 27 -6.53 -11.09 9.42
C LYS A 27 -5.86 -9.76 9.79
N GLY A 28 -6.35 -9.09 10.82
CA GLY A 28 -5.80 -7.82 11.29
C GLY A 28 -6.84 -6.72 11.47
N SER A 29 -6.35 -5.54 11.83
CA SER A 29 -7.16 -4.32 12.04
C SER A 29 -6.75 -3.15 11.15
N SER A 30 -5.52 -3.16 10.63
CA SER A 30 -4.99 -2.17 9.70
C SER A 30 -4.43 -2.89 8.47
N PHE A 31 -4.70 -2.34 7.30
CA PHE A 31 -4.36 -2.94 6.01
C PHE A 31 -3.63 -1.88 5.19
N THR A 32 -2.53 -2.26 4.54
CA THR A 32 -1.90 -1.39 3.53
C THR A 32 -2.29 -1.90 2.16
N ASP A 33 -3.08 -1.10 1.46
CA ASP A 33 -3.56 -1.42 0.11
C ASP A 33 -2.71 -0.70 -0.95
N LEU A 34 -2.47 -1.40 -2.06
CA LEU A 34 -2.02 -0.85 -3.34
C LEU A 34 -3.22 -0.78 -4.28
N VAL A 35 -3.39 0.37 -4.91
CA VAL A 35 -4.33 0.59 -6.01
C VAL A 35 -3.57 1.11 -7.22
N VAL A 36 -3.87 0.56 -8.39
CA VAL A 36 -3.36 1.03 -9.68
C VAL A 36 -4.53 1.61 -10.46
N ILE A 37 -4.36 2.87 -10.87
CA ILE A 37 -5.32 3.63 -11.65
C ILE A 37 -4.73 3.86 -13.04
N ASP A 38 -5.50 3.61 -14.09
CA ASP A 38 -5.09 3.87 -15.46
C ASP A 38 -5.08 5.38 -15.80
N GLY A 39 -4.66 5.70 -17.04
CA GLY A 39 -4.66 7.07 -17.54
C GLY A 39 -6.05 7.70 -17.72
N MET A 40 -7.13 6.92 -17.63
CA MET A 40 -8.52 7.38 -17.70
C MET A 40 -9.15 7.58 -16.31
N GLY A 41 -8.43 7.23 -15.23
CA GLY A 41 -8.93 7.32 -13.86
C GLY A 41 -9.65 6.07 -13.37
N MET A 42 -9.62 4.96 -14.11
CA MET A 42 -10.25 3.70 -13.72
C MET A 42 -9.31 2.85 -12.87
N ILE A 43 -9.86 2.17 -11.85
CA ILE A 43 -9.11 1.21 -11.04
C ILE A 43 -8.91 -0.07 -11.86
N GLU A 44 -7.67 -0.34 -12.26
CA GLU A 44 -7.31 -1.58 -12.95
C GLU A 44 -6.93 -2.69 -11.96
N TYR A 45 -6.33 -2.31 -10.83
CA TYR A 45 -5.82 -3.26 -9.86
C TYR A 45 -5.98 -2.75 -8.43
N ARG A 46 -6.31 -3.68 -7.52
CA ARG A 46 -6.33 -3.43 -6.08
C ARG A 46 -5.88 -4.69 -5.34
N GLU A 47 -4.93 -4.51 -4.42
CA GLU A 47 -4.41 -5.59 -3.58
C GLU A 47 -4.06 -5.08 -2.19
N THR A 48 -4.23 -5.91 -1.17
CA THR A 48 -3.67 -5.68 0.16
C THR A 48 -2.25 -6.23 0.20
N ILE A 49 -1.26 -5.36 0.30
CA ILE A 49 0.16 -5.75 0.28
C ILE A 49 0.58 -6.40 1.60
N PHE A 50 0.12 -5.82 2.71
CA PHE A 50 0.37 -6.36 4.04
C PHE A 50 -0.67 -5.88 5.05
N THR A 51 -0.81 -6.63 6.14
CA THR A 51 -1.60 -6.28 7.29
C THR A 51 -0.71 -6.04 8.51
N ASN A 52 -1.27 -5.41 9.54
CA ASN A 52 -0.58 -5.29 10.83
C ASN A 52 -0.38 -6.62 11.59
N ARG A 53 -0.77 -7.75 11.00
CA ARG A 53 -0.41 -9.10 11.49
C ARG A 53 0.75 -9.72 10.73
N ASP A 54 0.94 -9.34 9.48
CA ASP A 54 2.05 -9.83 8.65
C ASP A 54 3.33 -9.06 8.95
N THR A 55 3.19 -7.82 9.42
CA THR A 55 4.29 -6.95 9.79
C THR A 55 3.91 -6.06 10.97
N ASP A 56 4.88 -5.75 11.83
CA ASP A 56 4.73 -4.78 12.92
C ASP A 56 4.72 -3.32 12.41
N LEU A 57 4.72 -3.13 11.08
CA LEU A 57 4.96 -1.88 10.40
C LEU A 57 3.65 -1.27 9.91
N ASP A 58 3.30 -0.08 10.39
CA ASP A 58 2.25 0.73 9.78
C ASP A 58 2.85 1.59 8.67
N PHE A 59 2.25 1.59 7.47
CA PHE A 59 2.70 2.46 6.40
C PHE A 59 2.56 3.93 6.80
N VAL A 60 3.63 4.70 6.66
CA VAL A 60 3.65 6.12 6.97
C VAL A 60 3.76 6.90 5.66
N THR A 61 2.66 7.51 5.24
CA THR A 61 2.57 8.22 3.95
C THR A 61 3.62 9.34 3.80
N SER A 62 3.93 10.06 4.88
CA SER A 62 4.95 11.13 4.88
C SER A 62 6.38 10.60 4.74
N MET A 63 6.61 9.30 4.96
CA MET A 63 7.89 8.63 4.77
C MET A 63 7.93 7.82 3.47
N SER A 64 7.02 8.13 2.54
CA SER A 64 6.98 7.50 1.22
C SER A 64 7.51 8.43 0.14
N GLY A 65 8.11 7.84 -0.89
CA GLY A 65 8.63 8.57 -2.04
C GLY A 65 8.52 7.72 -3.28
N SER A 66 8.58 8.32 -4.46
CA SER A 66 8.59 7.60 -5.71
C SER A 66 9.67 8.14 -6.64
N GLY A 67 10.26 7.24 -7.42
CA GLY A 67 11.17 7.53 -8.53
C GLY A 67 10.83 6.58 -9.68
N TYR A 68 11.47 6.77 -10.84
CA TYR A 68 11.18 6.09 -12.12
C TYR A 68 10.31 4.83 -12.02
N ASN A 69 10.89 3.70 -11.60
CA ASN A 69 10.19 2.41 -11.51
C ASN A 69 10.12 1.88 -10.07
N HIS A 70 10.20 2.75 -9.08
CA HIS A 70 10.23 2.34 -7.68
C HIS A 70 9.40 3.27 -6.79
N MET A 71 8.70 2.68 -5.83
CA MET A 71 8.07 3.39 -4.75
C MET A 71 8.70 2.97 -3.42
N LEU A 72 9.26 3.94 -2.71
CA LEU A 72 9.72 3.79 -1.33
C LEU A 72 8.50 3.84 -0.41
N ILE A 73 8.36 2.80 0.40
CA ILE A 73 7.36 2.70 1.46
C ILE A 73 8.09 2.83 2.79
N GLY A 74 7.87 3.93 3.49
CA GLY A 74 8.32 4.07 4.87
C GLY A 74 7.28 3.57 5.86
N SER A 75 7.75 3.08 6.99
CA SER A 75 6.91 2.66 8.10
C SER A 75 7.54 2.99 9.44
N GLU A 76 6.70 3.13 10.45
CA GLU A 76 7.11 3.38 11.83
C GLU A 76 6.40 2.43 12.78
N SER A 77 7.15 1.88 13.73
CA SER A 77 6.61 1.08 14.83
C SER A 77 7.45 1.28 16.09
N SER A 78 6.84 1.71 17.18
CA SER A 78 7.52 1.89 18.47
C SER A 78 8.84 2.68 18.37
N ARG A 79 8.85 3.76 17.56
CA ARG A 79 10.03 4.60 17.24
C ARG A 79 11.14 3.91 16.44
N ARG A 80 10.88 2.74 15.88
CA ARG A 80 11.73 2.09 14.87
C ARG A 80 11.18 2.43 13.49
N PHE A 81 12.08 2.81 12.60
CA PHE A 81 11.76 3.14 11.23
C PHE A 81 12.20 1.99 10.32
N SER A 82 11.37 1.64 9.36
CA SER A 82 11.70 0.66 8.32
C SER A 82 11.30 1.20 6.96
N PHE A 83 11.97 0.71 5.93
CA PHE A 83 11.71 1.10 4.55
C PHE A 83 11.66 -0.14 3.66
N GLY A 84 10.63 -0.21 2.82
CA GLY A 84 10.50 -1.19 1.75
C GLY A 84 10.52 -0.50 0.39
N LEU A 85 10.86 -1.26 -0.66
CA LEU A 85 10.78 -0.81 -2.04
C LEU A 85 9.77 -1.67 -2.79
N LEU A 86 8.77 -1.02 -3.39
CA LEU A 86 7.94 -1.63 -4.41
C LEU A 86 8.54 -1.34 -5.77
N GLN A 87 8.73 -2.38 -6.57
CA GLN A 87 9.11 -2.24 -7.97
C GLN A 87 7.86 -2.08 -8.83
N LEU A 88 7.79 -0.97 -9.57
CA LEU A 88 6.68 -0.63 -10.46
C LEU A 88 7.05 -1.16 -11.85
N GLN A 89 6.22 -2.05 -12.40
CA GLN A 89 6.35 -2.56 -13.77
C GLN A 89 5.58 -1.68 -14.75
#